data_AF-A0A527XJ67-F1
#
_entry.id   AF-A0A527XJ67-F1
#
_cell.length_a   1.000
_cell.length_b   1.000
_cell.length_c   1.000
_cell.angle_alpha   90.00
_cell.angle_beta   90.00
_cell.angle_gamma   90.00
#
_symmetry.space_group_name_H-M   'P 1'
#
loop_
_entity.id
_entity.type
_entity.pdbx_description
1 polymer ?
#
loop_
_entity_poly.entity_id
_entity_poly.type
_entity_poly.pdbx_seq_one_letter_code
_entity_poly.pdbx_strand_id
1 'polypeptide(L)' 'MPAVAVIGLAGLALRVLGARGDLWLDEIWSLVQLEPLTSIDQIFWRINHDNNHFLNSIYLYLVGADASPLLQRGLSIALG' A
#
# COMPACT_ATOMS: atom_id res chain seq x y z
N MET A 1 11.78 8.59 26.57
CA MET A 1 11.64 7.25 25.93
C MET A 1 10.20 6.71 25.93
N PRO A 2 9.43 6.67 27.04
CA PRO A 2 8.07 6.13 26.99
C PRO A 2 7.09 6.97 26.17
N ALA A 3 7.21 8.30 26.20
CA ALA A 3 6.32 9.20 25.45
C ALA A 3 6.37 8.99 23.93
N VAL A 4 7.57 8.80 23.36
CA VAL A 4 7.73 8.55 21.91
C VAL A 4 7.08 7.22 21.50
N ALA A 5 7.28 6.17 22.30
CA ALA A 5 6.65 4.87 22.05
C ALA A 5 5.11 4.97 22.15
N VAL A 6 4.59 5.67 23.16
CA VAL A 6 3.13 5.88 23.31
C VAL A 6 2.56 6.66 22.13
N ILE A 7 3.21 7.74 21.70
CA ILE A 7 2.76 8.53 20.54
C ILE A 7 2.82 7.69 19.25
N GLY A 8 3.90 6.92 19.06
CA GLY A 8 4.03 6.03 17.90
C GLY A 8 2.93 4.97 17.85
N LEU A 9 2.64 4.32 18.99
CA LEU A 9 1.55 3.33 19.08
C LEU A 9 0.17 3.96 18.89
N ALA A 10 -0.07 5.15 19.44
CA ALA A 10 -1.31 5.88 19.22
C ALA A 10 -1.48 6.26 17.74
N GLY A 11 -0.43 6.74 17.08
CA GLY A 11 -0.42 7.03 15.65
C GLY A 11 -0.69 5.79 14.80
N LEU A 12 -0.04 4.67 15.11
CA LEU A 12 -0.29 3.39 14.42
C LEU A 12 -1.74 2.94 14.58
N ALA A 13 -2.30 3.01 15.79
CA ALA A 13 -3.69 2.67 16.04
C ALA A 13 -4.65 3.55 15.22
N LEU A 14 -4.40 4.86 15.17
CA LEU A 14 -5.20 5.78 14.35
C LEU A 14 -5.13 5.44 12.86
N ARG A 15 -3.96 5.09 12.33
CA ARG A 15 -3.81 4.66 10.92
C ARG A 15 -4.61 3.39 10.63
N VAL A 16 -4.52 2.38 11.50
CA VAL A 16 -5.29 1.13 11.36
C VAL A 16 -6.80 1.38 11.42
N LEU A 17 -7.25 2.31 12.27
CA LEU A 17 -8.66 2.70 12.35
C LEU A 17 -9.12 3.46 11.11
N GLY A 18 -8.30 4.40 10.61
CA GLY A 18 -8.60 5.22 9.43
C GLY A 18 -8.49 4.48 8.10
N ALA A 19 -7.69 3.41 8.05
CA ALA A 19 -7.53 2.56 6.87
C ALA A 19 -8.68 1.55 6.67
N ARG A 20 -9.77 1.67 7.44
CA ARG A 20 -10.97 0.83 7.29
C ARG A 20 -11.88 1.41 6.21
N GLY A 21 -12.56 0.53 5.49
CA GLY A 21 -13.48 0.89 4.40
C GLY A 21 -12.90 0.61 3.03
N ASP A 22 -13.59 1.07 2.01
CA ASP A 22 -13.27 0.79 0.62
C ASP A 22 -11.97 1.48 0.18
N LEU A 23 -11.44 1.00 -0.94
CA LEU A 23 -10.27 1.58 -1.59
C LEU A 23 -10.62 2.96 -2.15
N TRP A 24 -9.66 3.86 -2.06
CA TRP A 24 -9.72 5.17 -2.68
C TRP A 24 -9.41 5.05 -4.17
N LEU A 25 -9.80 6.05 -4.94
CA LEU A 25 -9.68 6.00 -6.40
C LEU A 25 -8.23 5.76 -6.86
N ASP A 26 -7.27 6.40 -6.22
CA ASP A 26 -5.83 6.25 -6.50
C ASP A 26 -5.30 4.85 -6.14
N GLU A 27 -5.80 4.25 -5.06
CA GLU A 27 -5.46 2.88 -4.67
C GLU A 27 -6.02 1.86 -5.69
N ILE A 28 -7.26 2.07 -6.15
CA ILE A 28 -7.86 1.25 -7.22
C ILE A 28 -7.03 1.38 -8.50
N TRP A 29 -6.64 2.60 -8.88
CA TRP A 29 -5.80 2.82 -10.06
C TRP A 29 -4.46 2.09 -9.96
N SER A 30 -3.84 2.06 -8.77
CA SER A 30 -2.60 1.31 -8.54
C SER A 30 -2.78 -0.19 -8.80
N LEU A 31 -3.91 -0.77 -8.40
CA LEU A 31 -4.23 -2.18 -8.68
C LEU A 31 -4.52 -2.42 -10.17
N VAL A 32 -5.28 -1.54 -10.81
CA VAL A 32 -5.60 -1.63 -12.25
C VAL A 32 -4.32 -1.60 -13.09
N GLN A 33 -3.32 -0.81 -12.70
CA GLN A 33 -2.02 -0.79 -13.37
C GLN A 33 -1.26 -2.11 -13.23
N LEU A 34 -1.45 -2.82 -12.12
CA LEU A 34 -0.80 -4.10 -11.84
C LEU A 34 -1.50 -5.31 -12.47
N GLU A 35 -2.82 -5.24 -12.71
CA GLU A 35 -3.61 -6.32 -13.32
C GLU A 35 -2.98 -6.93 -14.59
N PRO A 36 -2.47 -6.17 -15.58
CA PRO A 36 -1.88 -6.76 -16.78
C PRO A 36 -0.48 -7.34 -16.58
N LEU A 37 0.13 -7.21 -15.39
CA LEU A 37 1.50 -7.67 -15.15
C LEU A 37 1.55 -9.16 -14.85
N THR A 38 2.44 -9.86 -15.54
CA THR A 38 2.69 -11.29 -15.31
C THR A 38 3.95 -11.57 -14.49
N SER A 39 4.77 -10.54 -14.22
CA SER A 39 6.01 -10.67 -13.46
C SER A 39 6.43 -9.35 -12.81
N ILE A 40 7.16 -9.45 -11.69
CA ILE A 40 7.59 -8.30 -10.86
C ILE A 40 8.53 -7.35 -11.61
N ASP A 41 9.39 -7.87 -12.48
CA ASP A 41 10.33 -7.06 -13.27
C ASP A 41 9.62 -6.05 -14.17
N GLN A 42 8.38 -6.35 -14.60
CA GLN A 42 7.58 -5.45 -15.42
C GLN A 42 7.19 -4.17 -14.68
N ILE A 43 7.17 -4.16 -13.34
CA ILE A 43 6.90 -2.94 -12.56
C ILE A 43 7.95 -1.86 -12.87
N PHE A 44 9.21 -2.25 -13.09
CA PHE A 44 10.31 -1.31 -13.36
C PHE A 44 10.30 -0.73 -14.77
N TRP A 45 9.73 -1.45 -15.74
CA TRP A 45 9.83 -1.10 -17.17
C TRP A 45 8.50 -0.72 -17.82
N ARG A 46 7.37 -1.29 -17.35
CA ARG A 46 6.02 -1.06 -17.93
C ARG A 46 5.20 -0.03 -17.15
N ILE A 47 5.47 0.13 -15.85
CA ILE A 47 4.75 1.07 -14.97
C ILE A 47 5.73 2.14 -14.46
N ASN A 48 6.73 2.51 -15.24
CA ASN A 48 7.71 3.54 -14.89
C ASN A 48 7.17 4.94 -15.23
N HIS A 49 6.08 5.33 -14.58
CA HIS A 49 5.59 6.70 -14.61
C HIS A 49 5.83 7.36 -13.25
N ASP A 50 5.89 8.69 -13.21
CA ASP A 50 6.25 9.48 -12.03
C ASP A 50 5.42 9.14 -10.77
N ASN A 51 4.16 8.73 -10.97
CA ASN A 51 3.26 8.34 -9.88
C ASN A 51 3.44 6.88 -9.37
N ASN A 52 4.46 6.16 -9.81
CA ASN A 52 4.71 4.78 -9.35
C ASN A 52 5.74 4.75 -8.22
N HIS A 53 5.30 4.31 -7.04
CA HIS A 53 6.19 3.94 -5.96
C HIS A 53 6.55 2.45 -6.07
N PHE A 54 7.74 2.13 -6.61
CA PHE A 54 8.17 0.75 -6.87
C PHE A 54 7.95 -0.21 -5.69
N LEU A 55 8.30 0.21 -4.47
CA LEU A 55 8.15 -0.63 -3.28
C LEU A 55 6.66 -0.92 -2.97
N ASN A 56 5.80 0.08 -3.13
CA ASN A 56 4.37 -0.09 -2.92
C ASN A 56 3.75 -0.99 -4.00
N SER A 57 4.14 -0.80 -5.25
CA SER A 57 3.66 -1.62 -6.37
C SER A 57 4.12 -3.08 -6.26
N ILE A 58 5.36 -3.33 -5.80
CA ILE A 58 5.82 -4.68 -5.50
C ILE A 58 4.99 -5.29 -4.36
N TYR A 59 4.73 -4.51 -3.30
CA TYR A 59 3.91 -4.97 -2.18
C TYR A 59 2.49 -5.34 -2.62
N LEU A 60 1.82 -4.46 -3.37
CA LEU A 60 0.48 -4.70 -3.90
C LEU A 60 0.45 -5.89 -4.88
N TYR A 61 1.49 -6.07 -5.70
CA TYR A 61 1.61 -7.23 -6.58
C TYR A 61 1.69 -8.56 -5.80
N LEU A 62 2.40 -8.57 -4.66
CA LEU A 62 2.51 -9.75 -3.80
C LEU A 62 1.24 -10.01 -2.97
N VAL A 63 0.57 -8.94 -2.52
CA VAL A 63 -0.67 -9.01 -1.72
C VAL A 63 -1.87 -9.41 -2.58
N GLY A 64 -1.93 -8.89 -3.82
CA GLY A 64 -3.01 -9.16 -4.76
C GLY A 64 -4.25 -8.28 -4.56
N ALA A 65 -5.06 -8.17 -5.62
CA ALA A 65 -6.25 -7.32 -5.64
C ALA A 65 -7.42 -7.87 -4.78
N ASP A 66 -7.47 -9.18 -4.55
CA ASP A 66 -8.51 -9.83 -3.73
C ASP A 66 -8.28 -9.70 -2.21
N ALA A 67 -7.12 -9.16 -1.81
CA ALA A 67 -6.82 -8.96 -0.41
C ALA A 67 -7.71 -7.88 0.22
N SER A 68 -7.90 -7.96 1.54
CA SER A 68 -8.63 -6.90 2.25
C SER A 68 -7.93 -5.53 2.12
N PRO A 69 -8.68 -4.41 2.08
CA PRO A 69 -8.09 -3.06 2.00
C PRO A 69 -7.06 -2.78 3.10
N LEU A 70 -7.27 -3.35 4.30
CA LEU A 70 -6.33 -3.22 5.40
C LEU A 70 -4.97 -3.86 5.09
N LEU A 71 -4.98 -5.03 4.43
CA LEU A 71 -3.75 -5.71 4.02
C LEU A 71 -3.10 -4.96 2.85
N GLN A 72 -3.86 -4.48 1.88
CA GLN A 72 -3.31 -3.69 0.76
C GLN A 72 -2.64 -2.39 1.22
N ARG A 73 -3.15 -1.76 2.30
CA ARG A 73 -2.56 -0.57 2.93
C ARG A 73 -1.45 -0.88 3.94
N GLY A 74 -1.12 -2.15 4.17
CA GLY A 74 -0.25 -2.58 5.27
C GLY A 74 1.13 -1.92 5.25
N LEU A 75 1.73 -1.78 4.06
CA LEU A 75 3.02 -1.09 3.89
C LEU A 75 2.92 0.39 4.28
N SER A 76 1.91 1.11 3.80
CA SER A 76 1.68 2.53 4.10
C SER A 76 1.35 2.75 5.58
N ILE A 77 0.56 1.87 6.20
CA ILE A 77 0.25 1.94 7.64
C ILE A 77 1.53 1.80 8.48
N ALA A 78 2.39 0.83 8.12
CA ALA A 78 3.62 0.53 8.84
C ALA A 78 4.69 1.61 8.69
N LEU A 79 4.89 2.13 7.47
CA LEU A 79 5.98 3.06 7.17
C LEU A 79 5.59 4.54 7.33
N GLY A 80 4.29 4.85 7.19
CA GLY A 80 3.74 6.19 7.36
C GLY A 80 3.63 6.99 6.08
#